data_AF-A0A3E0NLY7-F1
#
_entry.id   AF-A0A3E0NLY7-F1
#
_cell.length_a   1.000
_cell.length_b   1.000
_cell.length_c   1.000
_cell.angle_alpha   90.00
_cell.angle_beta   90.00
_cell.angle_gamma   90.00
#
_symmetry.space_group_name_H-M   'P 1'
#
loop_
_entity.id
_entity.type
_entity.pdbx_description
1 polymer ?
#
loop_
_entity_poly.entity_id
_entity_poly.type
_entity_poly.pdbx_seq_one_letter_code
_entity_poly.pdbx_strand_id
1 'polypeptide(L)' 'MKNITLSVDDDVLAQVRRHAAEHETSVNALVRQFLTDLAQRESRARQARQRMRELSRSTPARSAPREWTREDLHERR' A
#
# COMPACT_ATOMS: atom_id res chain seq x y z
N MET A 1 -12.14 -11.81 -17.87
CA MET A 1 -11.79 -10.44 -17.39
C MET A 1 -13.04 -9.57 -17.48
N LYS A 2 -13.21 -8.59 -16.58
CA LYS A 2 -14.30 -7.60 -16.65
C LYS A 2 -13.79 -6.36 -17.41
N ASN A 3 -14.65 -5.75 -18.23
CA ASN A 3 -14.33 -4.54 -18.99
C ASN A 3 -14.76 -3.29 -18.21
N ILE A 4 -13.99 -2.22 -18.35
CA ILE A 4 -14.29 -0.90 -17.77
C ILE A 4 -14.33 0.09 -18.94
N THR A 5 -15.39 0.89 -19.00
CA THR A 5 -15.49 2.03 -19.92
C THR A 5 -15.20 3.30 -19.14
N LEU A 6 -14.30 4.13 -19.65
CA LEU A 6 -13.89 5.38 -19.02
C LEU A 6 -13.96 6.52 -20.05
N SER A 7 -14.49 7.66 -19.63
CA SER A 7 -14.40 8.91 -20.38
C SER A 7 -13.23 9.73 -19.83
N VAL A 8 -12.41 10.26 -20.73
CA VAL A 8 -11.27 11.13 -20.43
C VAL A 8 -11.22 12.24 -21.47
N ASP A 9 -10.61 13.37 -21.14
CA ASP A 9 -10.39 14.45 -22.10
C ASP A 9 -9.57 13.96 -23.30
N ASP A 10 -9.97 14.38 -24.51
CA ASP A 10 -9.35 13.94 -25.77
C ASP A 10 -7.87 14.32 -25.83
N ASP A 11 -7.51 15.51 -25.34
CA ASP A 11 -6.12 15.99 -25.29
C ASP A 11 -5.25 15.12 -24.39
N VAL A 12 -5.80 14.64 -23.27
CA VAL A 12 -5.11 13.72 -22.36
C VAL A 12 -4.93 12.37 -23.04
N LEU A 13 -5.98 11.85 -23.68
CA LEU A 13 -5.91 10.57 -24.40
C LEU A 13 -4.87 10.61 -25.52
N ALA A 14 -4.79 11.71 -26.27
CA ALA A 14 -3.80 11.89 -27.33
C ALA A 14 -2.37 11.88 -26.78
N GLN A 15 -2.11 12.59 -25.68
CA GLN A 15 -0.81 12.61 -25.02
C GLN A 15 -0.39 11.23 -24.50
N VAL A 16 -1.30 10.53 -23.81
CA VAL A 16 -1.02 9.20 -23.25
C VAL A 16 -0.82 8.17 -24.36
N ARG A 17 -1.52 8.29 -25.50
CA ARG A 17 -1.29 7.42 -26.67
C ARG A 17 0.10 7.59 -27.25
N ARG A 18 0.59 8.83 -27.39
CA ARG A 18 1.97 9.10 -27.84
C ARG A 18 2.98 8.49 -26.88
N HIS A 19 2.82 8.76 -25.60
CA HIS A 19 3.67 8.18 -24.56
C HIS A 19 3.65 6.63 -24.60
N ALA A 20 2.47 6.03 -24.72
CA ALA A 20 2.38 4.57 -24.80
C ALA A 20 3.11 4.02 -26.03
N ALA A 21 3.01 4.69 -27.20
CA ALA A 21 3.71 4.28 -28.40
C ALA A 21 5.25 4.41 -28.27
N GLU A 22 5.73 5.51 -27.69
CA GLU A 22 7.17 5.74 -27.41
C GLU A 22 7.76 4.68 -26.49
N HIS A 23 6.95 4.11 -25.59
CA HIS A 23 7.36 3.09 -24.63
C HIS A 23 6.93 1.66 -25.02
N GLU A 24 6.58 1.43 -26.30
CA GLU A 24 6.17 0.12 -26.84
C GLU A 24 5.05 -0.55 -26.01
N THR A 25 4.11 0.24 -25.51
CA THR A 25 3.01 -0.20 -24.66
C THR A 25 1.67 0.33 -25.17
N SER A 26 0.59 0.09 -24.42
CA SER A 26 -0.75 0.58 -24.74
C SER A 26 -1.39 1.30 -23.56
N VAL A 27 -2.32 2.20 -23.84
CA VAL A 27 -3.11 2.88 -22.79
C VAL A 27 -3.79 1.86 -21.87
N ASN A 28 -4.34 0.78 -22.45
CA ASN A 28 -4.96 -0.29 -21.66
C ASN A 28 -3.96 -1.04 -20.76
N ALA A 29 -2.72 -1.24 -21.22
CA ALA A 29 -1.67 -1.83 -20.39
C ALA A 29 -1.29 -0.90 -19.24
N LEU A 30 -1.13 0.40 -19.50
CA LEU A 30 -0.85 1.42 -18.48
C LEU A 30 -1.97 1.48 -17.42
N VAL A 31 -3.23 1.53 -17.85
CA VAL A 31 -4.38 1.53 -16.93
C VAL A 31 -4.42 0.26 -16.09
N ARG A 32 -4.20 -0.90 -16.71
CA ARG A 32 -4.17 -2.19 -16.00
C ARG A 32 -3.06 -2.24 -14.96
N GLN A 33 -1.86 -1.77 -15.31
CA GLN A 33 -0.73 -1.71 -14.40
C GLN A 33 -1.03 -0.77 -13.23
N PHE A 34 -1.52 0.44 -13.50
CA PHE A 34 -1.88 1.40 -12.48
C PHE A 34 -2.92 0.85 -11.48
N LEU A 35 -3.99 0.22 -11.98
CA LEU A 35 -5.02 -0.39 -11.12
C LEU A 35 -4.48 -1.56 -10.30
N THR A 36 -3.56 -2.34 -10.88
CA THR A 36 -2.91 -3.46 -10.19
C THR A 36 -2.02 -2.95 -9.06
N ASP A 37 -1.18 -1.96 -9.33
CA ASP A 37 -0.29 -1.35 -8.36
C ASP A 37 -1.08 -0.69 -7.22
N LEU A 38 -2.20 -0.03 -7.55
CA LEU A 38 -3.11 0.55 -6.56
C LEU A 38 -3.67 -0.52 -5.62
N ALA A 39 -4.19 -1.62 -6.17
CA ALA A 39 -4.72 -2.73 -5.39
C ALA A 39 -3.65 -3.40 -4.51
N GLN A 40 -2.42 -3.55 -5.04
CA GLN A 40 -1.30 -4.11 -4.30
C GLN A 40 -0.84 -3.23 -3.14
N ARG A 41 -0.81 -1.90 -3.32
CA ARG A 41 -0.45 -0.96 -2.24
C ARG A 41 -1.37 -1.12 -1.04
N GLU A 42 -2.67 -1.19 -1.27
CA GLU A 42 -3.62 -1.45 -0.18
C GLU A 42 -3.43 -2.84 0.44
N SER A 43 -3.18 -3.86 -0.40
CA SER A 43 -2.96 -5.23 0.06
C SER A 43 -1.73 -5.35 0.96
N ARG A 44 -0.60 -4.73 0.60
CA ARG A 44 0.63 -4.76 1.40
C ARG A 44 0.44 -4.18 2.80
N ALA A 45 -0.22 -3.03 2.90
CA ALA A 45 -0.50 -2.42 4.19
C ALA A 45 -1.44 -3.30 5.04
N ARG A 46 -2.48 -3.89 4.43
CA ARG A 46 -3.38 -4.82 5.11
C ARG A 46 -2.64 -6.08 5.58
N GLN A 47 -1.85 -6.70 4.70
CA GLN A 47 -1.05 -7.88 5.02
C GLN A 47 -0.02 -7.62 6.12
N ALA A 48 0.68 -6.48 6.09
CA ALA A 48 1.62 -6.09 7.15
C ALA A 48 0.91 -5.97 8.51
N ARG A 49 -0.25 -5.30 8.56
CA ARG A 49 -1.05 -5.19 9.81
C ARG A 49 -1.53 -6.56 10.28
N GLN A 50 -1.98 -7.43 9.38
CA GLN A 50 -2.40 -8.78 9.72
C GLN A 50 -1.24 -9.58 10.30
N ARG A 51 -0.07 -9.56 9.65
CA ARG A 51 1.14 -10.25 10.11
C ARG A 51 1.62 -9.73 11.47
N MET A 52 1.54 -8.42 11.72
CA MET A 52 1.84 -7.84 13.04
C MET A 52 0.88 -8.36 14.12
N ARG A 53 -0.43 -8.44 13.82
CA ARG A 53 -1.42 -8.98 14.76
C ARG A 53 -1.20 -10.46 15.05
N GLU A 54 -0.89 -11.25 14.02
CA GLU A 54 -0.56 -12.67 14.16
C GLU A 54 0.67 -12.87 15.02
N LEU A 55 1.76 -12.13 14.75
CA LEU A 55 3.00 -12.19 15.52
C LEU A 55 2.81 -11.75 16.98
N SER A 56 2.01 -10.70 17.21
CA SER A 56 1.66 -10.24 18.56
C SER A 56 0.85 -11.26 19.35
N ARG A 57 0.06 -12.11 18.69
CA ARG A 57 -0.72 -13.17 19.34
C ARG A 57 0.10 -14.42 19.59
N SER A 58 1.03 -14.75 18.69
CA SER A 58 1.83 -15.97 18.78
C SER A 58 3.09 -15.83 19.63
N THR A 59 3.56 -14.60 19.86
CA THR A 59 4.78 -14.34 20.64
C THR A 59 4.42 -13.94 22.07
N PRO A 60 4.91 -14.65 23.09
CA PRO A 60 4.76 -14.21 24.47
C PRO A 60 5.53 -12.90 24.66
N ALA A 61 4.85 -11.87 25.17
CA ALA A 61 5.48 -10.61 25.52
C ALA A 61 6.53 -10.88 26.60
N ARG A 62 7.81 -10.67 26.28
CA ARG A 62 8.90 -10.79 27.24
C ARG A 62 9.08 -9.47 27.99
N SER A 63 8.05 -9.03 28.69
CA SER A 63 8.14 -7.96 29.67
C SER A 63 8.39 -8.59 31.03
N ALA A 64 9.49 -8.26 31.68
CA ALA A 64 9.64 -8.56 33.11
C ALA A 64 8.46 -7.89 33.86
N PRO A 65 7.98 -8.47 34.98
CA PRO A 65 7.04 -7.79 35.85
C PRO A 65 7.75 -6.55 36.40
N ARG A 66 7.55 -5.41 35.74
CA ARG A 66 8.03 -4.11 36.17
C ARG A 66 6.82 -3.21 36.22
N GLU A 67 6.40 -2.90 37.43
CA GLU A 67 5.40 -1.88 37.69
C GLU A 67 6.10 -0.54 37.51
N TRP A 68 5.87 0.12 36.39
CA TRP A 68 6.29 1.51 36.23
C TRP A 68 5.30 2.39 36.98
N THR A 69 5.82 3.16 37.93
CA THR A 69 5.09 4.30 38.49
C THR A 69 5.25 5.50 37.57
N ARG A 70 4.35 6.49 37.71
CA ARG A 70 4.42 7.70 36.87
C ARG A 70 5.68 8.50 37.16
N GLU A 71 6.16 8.44 38.40
CA GLU A 71 7.39 9.06 38.88
C GLU A 71 8.63 8.47 38.19
N ASP A 72 8.67 7.15 37.94
CA ASP A 72 9.79 6.46 37.26
C ASP A 72 10.04 6.97 35.82
N LEU A 73 9.01 7.50 35.16
CA LEU A 73 9.10 8.03 33.78
C LEU A 73 9.79 9.40 33.71
N HIS A 74 9.88 10.10 34.83
CA HIS A 74 10.46 11.44 34.92
C HIS A 74 11.87 11.45 35.51
N GLU A 75 12.39 10.30 35.93
CA GLU A 75 13.78 10.16 36.37
C GLU A 75 14.71 10.24 35.16
N ARG A 76 15.21 11.45 34.87
CA ARG A 76 16.29 11.67 33.91
C ARG A 76 17.60 11.26 34.58
N ARG A 77 18.17 10.14 34.17
CA ARG A 77 19.62 9.89 34.30
C ARG A 77 20.34 10.32 33.04
#